data_AF-A0A1B2DM41-F1
#
_entry.id   AF-A0A1B2DM41-F1
#
_cell.length_a   1.000
_cell.length_b   1.000
_cell.length_c   1.000
_cell.angle_alpha   90.00
_cell.angle_beta   90.00
_cell.angle_gamma   90.00
#
_symmetry.space_group_name_H-M   'P 1'
#
loop_
_entity.id
_entity.type
_entity.pdbx_description
1 polymer ?
#
loop_
_entity_poly.entity_id
_entity_poly.type
_entity_poly.pdbx_seq_one_letter_code
_entity_poly.pdbx_strand_id
1 'polypeptide(L)'
;MNSSQIFEILKDKIPESHPLKFQVHEYHLVENRYLPAINPFVSMLCDTLAAIEKVVPDYSLKMINRIGETESWSQIYSNLAEILVFSQAVKIADKQNGNKYIESEPHSIKNGKNPEFRSKAFGRNYAIEVKATDIMTYMHDRKSRYQLTSHLQERELLSKENPLKSKVLTVKDFLVSAEDKYKVYTRSEAYQDDFRFLFIVWDDHANEVIAALLNPANGLLTENTFWDKSSFELIDGVFIVRHLHQFRRSIHGREFLNDVTHAFQMLTRQVPVAFVQNPNGRKIPKELIQGFGAEEFDASSSVVSEYKATDWVDWGSGLAVAGLSCVPMEYHKEVLDVMKDVSDHQGERKEIDCANFTVINLDRIAIEHMKDNVFDKDQFLIHLNEVAAISVRMQKSARLMEQKQIDDTEKKKREYLGGLIADARKVPRENVLVSTRKKGRNELCFCGSGLKYKRCCLK
;
A
#
# COMPACT_ATOMS: atom_id res chain seq x y z
N MET A 1 -9.55 6.51 -25.01
CA MET A 1 -9.17 7.89 -24.60
C MET A 1 -7.68 7.99 -24.36
N ASN A 2 -7.05 9.14 -24.59
CA ASN A 2 -5.66 9.41 -24.21
C ASN A 2 -5.55 10.10 -22.84
N SER A 3 -4.33 10.22 -22.31
CA SER A 3 -4.08 10.80 -20.97
C SER A 3 -4.63 12.23 -20.81
N SER A 4 -4.52 13.07 -21.83
CA SER A 4 -5.02 14.45 -21.79
C SER A 4 -6.55 14.50 -21.72
N GLN A 5 -7.24 13.67 -22.50
CA GLN A 5 -8.71 13.57 -22.45
C GLN A 5 -9.18 13.07 -21.07
N ILE A 6 -8.48 12.08 -20.51
CA ILE A 6 -8.74 11.55 -19.17
C ILE A 6 -8.55 12.64 -18.11
N PHE A 7 -7.49 13.45 -18.21
CA PHE A 7 -7.26 14.55 -17.28
C PHE A 7 -8.37 15.61 -17.31
N GLU A 8 -8.82 16.02 -18.50
CA GLU A 8 -9.92 17.01 -18.60
C GLU A 8 -11.22 16.47 -18.00
N ILE A 9 -11.57 15.20 -18.26
CA ILE A 9 -12.76 14.58 -17.66
C ILE A 9 -12.61 14.47 -16.14
N LEU A 10 -11.42 14.08 -15.65
CA LEU A 10 -11.15 14.01 -14.22
C LEU A 10 -11.29 15.39 -13.57
N LYS A 11 -10.76 16.44 -14.20
CA LYS A 11 -10.88 17.81 -13.74
C LYS A 11 -12.34 18.24 -13.62
N ASP A 12 -13.17 17.95 -14.61
CA ASP A 12 -14.60 18.26 -14.59
C ASP A 12 -15.37 17.48 -13.50
N LYS A 13 -14.90 16.28 -13.15
CA LYS A 13 -15.57 15.36 -12.21
C LYS A 13 -15.18 15.56 -10.75
N ILE A 14 -14.09 16.29 -10.47
CA ILE A 14 -13.56 16.48 -9.12
C ILE A 14 -14.11 17.81 -8.58
N PRO A 15 -15.12 17.81 -7.69
CA PRO A 15 -15.65 19.04 -7.12
C PRO A 15 -14.68 19.70 -6.13
N GLU A 16 -14.99 20.94 -5.74
CA GLU A 16 -14.19 21.73 -4.79
C GLU A 16 -14.03 21.07 -3.41
N SER A 17 -14.98 20.21 -3.01
CA SER A 17 -14.94 19.47 -1.74
C SER A 17 -14.16 18.16 -1.80
N HIS A 18 -13.76 17.71 -2.99
CA HIS A 18 -13.20 16.38 -3.19
C HIS A 18 -11.79 16.25 -2.59
N PRO A 19 -11.41 15.10 -2.01
CA PRO A 19 -10.10 14.93 -1.38
C PRO A 19 -8.89 15.18 -2.30
N LEU A 20 -9.02 14.88 -3.60
CA LEU A 20 -8.00 15.13 -4.64
C LEU A 20 -8.05 16.55 -5.26
N LYS A 21 -8.89 17.46 -4.76
CA LYS A 21 -9.05 18.80 -5.33
C LYS A 21 -7.73 19.53 -5.50
N PHE A 22 -6.88 19.50 -4.47
CA PHE A 22 -5.58 20.17 -4.53
C PHE A 22 -4.72 19.64 -5.68
N GLN A 23 -4.62 18.31 -5.81
CA GLN A 23 -3.80 17.67 -6.84
C GLN A 23 -4.31 17.95 -8.26
N VAL A 24 -5.63 18.06 -8.44
CA VAL A 24 -6.25 18.23 -9.76
C VAL A 24 -6.37 19.70 -10.17
N HIS A 25 -6.76 20.58 -9.25
CA HIS A 25 -7.11 21.97 -9.55
C HIS A 25 -6.07 22.98 -9.08
N GLU A 26 -5.44 22.76 -7.93
CA GLU A 26 -4.67 23.81 -7.23
C GLU A 26 -3.15 23.62 -7.30
N TYR A 27 -2.66 22.47 -7.76
CA TYR A 27 -1.23 22.15 -7.76
C TYR A 27 -0.36 23.19 -8.49
N HIS A 28 -0.90 23.78 -9.57
CA HIS A 28 -0.24 24.85 -10.32
C HIS A 28 0.04 26.12 -9.49
N LEU A 29 -0.59 26.28 -8.32
CA LEU A 29 -0.35 27.42 -7.42
C LEU A 29 0.92 27.25 -6.56
N VAL A 30 1.41 26.02 -6.38
CA VAL A 30 2.56 25.71 -5.51
C VAL A 30 3.87 25.70 -6.30
N GLU A 31 3.84 25.28 -7.56
CA GLU A 31 4.97 25.46 -8.45
C GLU A 31 4.90 26.89 -9.02
N ASN A 32 5.84 27.77 -8.63
CA ASN A 32 6.06 29.12 -9.19
C ASN A 32 6.44 29.10 -10.69
N ARG A 33 5.78 28.26 -11.49
CA ARG A 33 5.99 28.09 -12.92
C ARG A 33 4.87 28.81 -13.64
N TYR A 34 5.24 29.63 -14.61
CA TYR A 34 4.32 30.32 -15.54
C TYR A 34 3.59 29.35 -16.51
N LEU A 35 3.60 28.04 -16.25
CA LEU A 35 2.97 27.02 -17.07
C LEU A 35 2.03 26.18 -16.19
N PRO A 36 0.87 25.75 -16.70
CA PRO A 36 -0.03 24.85 -15.97
C PRO A 36 0.69 23.51 -15.72
N ALA A 37 1.23 23.34 -14.52
CA ALA A 37 1.86 22.10 -14.08
C ALA A 37 0.76 21.13 -13.60
N ILE A 38 0.67 19.97 -14.25
CA ILE A 38 -0.16 18.86 -13.77
C ILE A 38 0.58 18.19 -12.62
N ASN A 39 -0.12 17.89 -11.53
CA ASN A 39 0.47 17.15 -10.41
C ASN A 39 1.03 15.80 -10.90
N PRO A 40 2.27 15.42 -10.52
CA PRO A 40 2.89 14.17 -10.99
C PRO A 40 2.03 12.92 -10.73
N PHE A 41 1.39 12.82 -9.57
CA PHE A 41 0.48 11.69 -9.25
C PHE A 41 -0.70 11.64 -10.22
N VAL A 42 -1.32 12.78 -10.52
CA VAL A 42 -2.45 12.86 -11.45
C VAL A 42 -2.01 12.48 -12.87
N SER A 43 -0.83 12.93 -13.30
CA SER A 43 -0.27 12.50 -14.60
C SER A 43 -0.10 10.98 -14.66
N MET A 44 0.51 10.39 -13.63
CA MET A 44 0.74 8.93 -13.52
C MET A 44 -0.58 8.14 -13.50
N LEU A 45 -1.62 8.66 -12.83
CA LEU A 45 -2.96 8.08 -12.86
C LEU A 45 -3.55 8.12 -14.28
N CYS A 46 -3.51 9.27 -14.94
CA CYS A 46 -4.05 9.45 -16.29
C CYS A 46 -3.35 8.55 -17.31
N ASP A 47 -2.02 8.43 -17.22
CA ASP A 47 -1.23 7.56 -18.09
C ASP A 47 -1.54 6.08 -17.87
N THR A 48 -1.73 5.67 -16.61
CA THR A 48 -2.11 4.30 -16.26
C THR A 48 -3.49 3.96 -16.81
N LEU A 49 -4.48 4.84 -16.61
CA LEU A 49 -5.82 4.65 -17.13
C LEU A 49 -5.81 4.62 -18.67
N ALA A 50 -5.09 5.53 -19.34
CA ALA A 50 -4.93 5.53 -20.79
C ALA A 50 -4.29 4.23 -21.32
N ALA A 51 -3.38 3.62 -20.57
CA ALA A 51 -2.79 2.34 -20.93
C ALA A 51 -3.81 1.18 -20.81
N ILE A 52 -4.63 1.17 -19.75
CA ILE A 52 -5.70 0.18 -19.58
C ILE A 52 -6.78 0.36 -20.65
N GLU A 53 -7.17 1.60 -20.96
CA GLU A 53 -8.19 1.96 -21.96
C GLU A 53 -7.93 1.38 -23.35
N LYS A 54 -6.65 1.22 -23.73
CA LYS A 54 -6.26 0.62 -25.00
C LYS A 54 -6.61 -0.86 -25.09
N VAL A 55 -6.81 -1.52 -23.94
CA VAL A 55 -7.11 -2.93 -23.81
C VAL A 55 -8.56 -3.15 -23.39
N VAL A 56 -9.07 -2.30 -22.50
CA VAL A 56 -10.44 -2.35 -21.97
C VAL A 56 -11.11 -1.01 -22.23
N PRO A 57 -11.85 -0.89 -23.35
CA PRO A 57 -12.60 0.32 -23.64
C PRO A 57 -13.54 0.70 -22.48
N ASP A 58 -13.72 2.00 -22.28
CA ASP A 58 -14.60 2.61 -21.27
C ASP A 58 -14.16 2.42 -19.80
N TYR A 59 -13.12 1.64 -19.53
CA TYR A 59 -12.61 1.43 -18.17
C TYR A 59 -12.20 2.75 -17.51
N SER A 60 -11.51 3.63 -18.25
CA SER A 60 -11.02 4.89 -17.68
C SER A 60 -12.17 5.81 -17.30
N LEU A 61 -13.20 5.90 -18.13
CA LEU A 61 -14.36 6.75 -17.87
C LEU A 61 -15.09 6.27 -16.63
N LYS A 62 -15.31 4.95 -16.53
CA LYS A 62 -15.90 4.32 -15.34
C LYS A 62 -15.11 4.64 -14.08
N MET A 63 -13.79 4.47 -14.10
CA MET A 63 -12.95 4.72 -12.93
C MET A 63 -12.88 6.20 -12.55
N ILE A 64 -12.82 7.12 -13.52
CA ILE A 64 -12.84 8.55 -13.24
C ILE A 64 -14.16 8.97 -12.59
N ASN A 65 -15.30 8.48 -13.10
CA ASN A 65 -16.61 8.76 -12.49
C ASN A 65 -16.65 8.24 -11.06
N ARG A 66 -16.23 6.98 -10.83
CA ARG A 66 -16.18 6.38 -9.50
C ARG A 66 -15.27 7.16 -8.55
N ILE A 67 -14.11 7.63 -9.01
CA ILE A 67 -13.22 8.49 -8.21
C ILE A 67 -13.89 9.83 -7.91
N GLY A 68 -14.44 10.54 -8.91
CA GLY A 68 -15.06 11.85 -8.72
C GLY A 68 -16.29 11.86 -7.80
N GLU A 69 -17.01 10.73 -7.73
CA GLU A 69 -18.14 10.51 -6.82
C GLU A 69 -17.71 10.10 -5.39
N THR A 70 -16.42 9.80 -5.18
CA THR A 70 -15.92 9.32 -3.90
C THR A 70 -15.52 10.47 -2.97
N GLU A 71 -16.14 10.55 -1.80
CA GLU A 71 -15.85 11.62 -0.82
C GLU A 71 -14.82 11.21 0.25
N SER A 72 -14.56 9.90 0.41
CA SER A 72 -13.66 9.39 1.46
C SER A 72 -12.30 8.94 0.92
N TRP A 73 -11.23 9.26 1.65
CA TRP A 73 -9.87 8.80 1.30
C TRP A 73 -9.77 7.27 1.23
N SER A 74 -10.45 6.56 2.12
CA SER A 74 -10.46 5.09 2.17
C SER A 74 -10.96 4.48 0.84
N GLN A 75 -12.08 4.98 0.33
CA GLN A 75 -12.61 4.56 -0.97
C GLN A 75 -11.72 4.99 -2.14
N ILE A 76 -11.09 6.18 -2.07
CA ILE A 76 -10.13 6.61 -3.10
C ILE A 76 -8.97 5.61 -3.15
N TYR A 77 -8.36 5.26 -2.02
CA TYR A 77 -7.27 4.28 -1.97
C TYR A 77 -7.71 2.90 -2.47
N SER A 78 -8.95 2.49 -2.18
CA SER A 78 -9.53 1.27 -2.74
C SER A 78 -9.63 1.30 -4.27
N ASN A 79 -10.11 2.41 -4.84
CA ASN A 79 -10.17 2.59 -6.30
C ASN A 79 -8.75 2.59 -6.92
N LEU A 80 -7.77 3.22 -6.27
CA LEU A 80 -6.38 3.24 -6.73
C LEU A 80 -5.72 1.86 -6.66
N ALA A 81 -6.02 1.08 -5.61
CA ALA A 81 -5.57 -0.29 -5.46
C ALA A 81 -6.12 -1.21 -6.57
N GLU A 82 -7.39 -1.04 -6.95
CA GLU A 82 -7.98 -1.76 -8.07
C GLU A 82 -7.22 -1.44 -9.38
N ILE A 83 -7.01 -0.15 -9.67
CA ILE A 83 -6.27 0.30 -10.86
C ILE A 83 -4.84 -0.26 -10.89
N LEU A 84 -4.16 -0.34 -9.74
CA LEU A 84 -2.82 -0.90 -9.62
C LEU A 84 -2.77 -2.37 -10.05
N VAL A 85 -3.64 -3.20 -9.48
CA VAL A 85 -3.65 -4.64 -9.75
C VAL A 85 -4.16 -4.89 -11.18
N PHE A 86 -5.18 -4.15 -11.63
CA PHE A 86 -5.70 -4.24 -12.99
C PHE A 86 -4.63 -3.88 -14.03
N SER A 87 -3.86 -2.81 -13.80
CA SER A 87 -2.73 -2.42 -14.65
C SER A 87 -1.70 -3.54 -14.78
N GLN A 88 -1.38 -4.24 -13.69
CA GLN A 88 -0.49 -5.39 -13.77
C GLN A 88 -1.11 -6.55 -14.55
N ALA A 89 -2.38 -6.88 -14.30
CA ALA A 89 -3.07 -7.95 -15.02
C ALA A 89 -3.07 -7.70 -16.54
N VAL A 90 -3.32 -6.46 -16.98
CA VAL A 90 -3.21 -6.08 -18.40
C VAL A 90 -1.81 -6.35 -18.98
N LYS A 91 -0.75 -6.07 -18.21
CA LYS A 91 0.64 -6.28 -18.66
C LYS A 91 0.90 -7.77 -18.92
N ILE A 92 0.46 -8.65 -18.04
CA ILE A 92 0.75 -10.09 -18.15
C ILE A 92 -0.25 -10.89 -18.97
N ALA A 93 -1.42 -10.32 -19.28
CA ALA A 93 -2.48 -11.05 -19.98
C ALA A 93 -2.00 -11.67 -21.31
N ASP A 94 -2.49 -12.85 -21.63
CA ASP A 94 -2.32 -13.49 -22.92
C ASP A 94 -3.08 -12.70 -23.98
N LYS A 95 -2.69 -12.88 -25.25
CA LYS A 95 -3.45 -12.36 -26.38
C LYS A 95 -4.47 -13.39 -26.86
N GLN A 96 -5.69 -12.94 -27.13
CA GLN A 96 -6.71 -13.65 -27.88
C GLN A 96 -7.12 -12.79 -29.08
N ASN A 97 -7.14 -13.37 -30.28
CA ASN A 97 -7.44 -12.65 -31.53
C ASN A 97 -6.58 -11.38 -31.72
N GLY A 98 -5.30 -11.43 -31.33
CA GLY A 98 -4.35 -10.33 -31.44
C GLY A 98 -4.38 -9.30 -30.29
N ASN A 99 -5.40 -9.32 -29.43
CA ASN A 99 -5.59 -8.36 -28.34
C ASN A 99 -5.42 -9.02 -26.97
N LYS A 100 -4.96 -8.27 -25.96
CA LYS A 100 -4.85 -8.76 -24.58
C LYS A 100 -6.25 -9.15 -24.06
N TYR A 101 -6.38 -10.34 -23.47
CA TYR A 101 -7.65 -10.85 -22.95
C TYR A 101 -7.84 -10.47 -21.48
N ILE A 102 -8.82 -9.60 -21.22
CA ILE A 102 -9.24 -9.24 -19.87
C ILE A 102 -10.72 -8.82 -19.94
N GLU A 103 -11.46 -9.18 -18.91
CA GLU A 103 -12.89 -8.93 -18.76
C GLU A 103 -13.10 -8.21 -17.42
N SER A 104 -13.68 -7.02 -17.48
CA SER A 104 -14.00 -6.21 -16.30
C SER A 104 -15.35 -6.63 -15.75
N GLU A 105 -15.44 -6.84 -14.44
CA GLU A 105 -16.66 -7.26 -13.71
C GLU A 105 -17.43 -8.43 -14.36
N PRO A 106 -16.82 -9.61 -14.48
CA PRO A 106 -17.45 -10.76 -15.11
C PRO A 106 -18.63 -11.27 -14.27
N HIS A 107 -19.85 -11.21 -14.82
CA HIS A 107 -21.06 -11.67 -14.15
C HIS A 107 -21.47 -13.07 -14.62
N SER A 108 -21.67 -13.99 -13.68
CA SER A 108 -22.34 -15.28 -13.95
C SER A 108 -23.87 -15.16 -13.93
N ILE A 109 -24.40 -14.20 -13.16
CA ILE A 109 -25.82 -13.89 -13.02
C ILE A 109 -25.97 -12.37 -13.06
N LYS A 110 -26.99 -11.88 -13.77
CA LYS A 110 -27.32 -10.46 -13.83
C LYS A 110 -27.46 -9.87 -12.42
N ASN A 111 -26.73 -8.79 -12.13
CA ASN A 111 -26.67 -8.10 -10.83
C ASN A 111 -26.16 -8.97 -9.66
N GLY A 112 -25.52 -10.11 -9.94
CA GLY A 112 -24.87 -10.94 -8.92
C GLY A 112 -23.53 -10.36 -8.49
N LYS A 113 -23.09 -10.73 -7.28
CA LYS A 113 -21.71 -10.49 -6.82
C LYS A 113 -20.71 -11.08 -7.82
N ASN A 114 -19.67 -10.32 -8.14
CA ASN A 114 -18.65 -10.67 -9.11
C ASN A 114 -17.25 -10.26 -8.61
N PRO A 115 -16.19 -10.97 -9.03
CA PRO A 115 -14.83 -10.48 -8.86
C PRO A 115 -14.64 -9.18 -9.69
N GLU A 116 -13.61 -8.41 -9.37
CA GLU A 116 -13.33 -7.14 -10.05
C GLU A 116 -13.01 -7.36 -11.53
N PHE A 117 -12.26 -8.43 -11.86
CA PHE A 117 -11.96 -8.78 -13.25
C PHE A 117 -11.50 -10.23 -13.44
N ARG A 118 -11.57 -10.69 -14.69
CA ARG A 118 -11.08 -11.98 -15.17
C ARG A 118 -10.06 -11.77 -16.28
N SER A 119 -9.04 -12.61 -16.35
CA SER A 119 -8.07 -12.60 -17.45
C SER A 119 -7.51 -14.00 -17.69
N LYS A 120 -6.56 -14.09 -18.63
CA LYS A 120 -5.83 -15.29 -18.96
C LYS A 120 -4.36 -14.93 -19.05
N ALA A 121 -3.47 -15.70 -18.42
CA ALA A 121 -2.03 -15.55 -18.60
C ALA A 121 -1.38 -16.94 -18.57
N PHE A 122 -0.34 -17.13 -19.37
CA PHE A 122 0.39 -18.39 -19.45
C PHE A 122 -0.53 -19.59 -19.74
N GLY A 123 -1.56 -19.38 -20.56
CA GLY A 123 -2.53 -20.40 -20.94
C GLY A 123 -3.60 -20.69 -19.88
N ARG A 124 -3.60 -20.01 -18.72
CA ARG A 124 -4.49 -20.27 -17.59
C ARG A 124 -5.41 -19.10 -17.34
N ASN A 125 -6.70 -19.37 -17.16
CA ASN A 125 -7.66 -18.35 -16.77
C ASN A 125 -7.58 -18.10 -15.27
N TYR A 126 -7.81 -16.86 -14.88
CA TYR A 126 -7.91 -16.47 -13.48
C TYR A 126 -8.88 -15.30 -13.29
N ALA A 127 -9.42 -15.18 -12.09
CA ALA A 127 -10.29 -14.11 -11.64
C ALA A 127 -9.72 -13.47 -10.37
N ILE A 128 -9.77 -12.14 -10.29
CA ILE A 128 -9.17 -11.36 -9.21
C ILE A 128 -10.24 -10.59 -8.45
N GLU A 129 -10.21 -10.74 -7.14
CA GLU A 129 -10.82 -9.81 -6.20
C GLU A 129 -9.74 -8.91 -5.61
N VAL A 130 -9.98 -7.60 -5.56
CA VAL A 130 -9.05 -6.64 -4.94
C VAL A 130 -9.68 -6.08 -3.67
N LYS A 131 -8.93 -6.12 -2.57
CA LYS A 131 -9.26 -5.47 -1.31
C LYS A 131 -8.15 -4.53 -0.91
N ALA A 132 -8.53 -3.37 -0.40
CA ALA A 132 -7.62 -2.41 0.17
C ALA A 132 -8.07 -2.05 1.57
N THR A 133 -7.09 -1.73 2.41
CA THR A 133 -7.36 -1.35 3.79
C THR A 133 -7.57 0.15 3.95
N ASP A 134 -8.30 0.55 5.00
CA ASP A 134 -8.47 1.96 5.37
C ASP A 134 -7.21 2.55 6.01
N ILE A 135 -6.22 2.90 5.18
CA ILE A 135 -4.93 3.43 5.63
C ILE A 135 -5.07 4.61 6.61
N MET A 136 -6.12 5.44 6.48
CA MET A 136 -6.31 6.61 7.35
C MET A 136 -6.66 6.19 8.76
N THR A 137 -7.54 5.19 8.92
CA THR A 137 -7.85 4.60 10.23
C THR A 137 -6.62 3.93 10.82
N TYR A 138 -5.86 3.14 10.06
CA TYR A 138 -4.67 2.46 10.62
C TYR A 138 -3.60 3.43 11.09
N MET A 139 -3.34 4.47 10.32
CA MET A 139 -2.39 5.50 10.72
C MET A 139 -2.79 6.21 12.01
N HIS A 140 -4.09 6.44 12.20
CA HIS A 140 -4.60 7.01 13.44
C HIS A 140 -4.42 6.02 14.61
N ASP A 141 -4.81 4.77 14.39
CA ASP A 141 -4.78 3.71 15.40
C ASP A 141 -3.36 3.39 15.90
N ARG A 142 -2.36 3.37 15.01
CA ARG A 142 -0.94 3.12 15.33
C ARG A 142 -0.26 4.26 16.09
N LYS A 143 -0.99 5.32 16.44
CA LYS A 143 -0.55 6.27 17.47
C LYS A 143 -0.52 5.65 18.87
N SER A 144 -1.26 4.55 19.07
CA SER A 144 -1.05 3.69 20.24
C SER A 144 0.32 3.00 20.13
N ARG A 145 1.01 2.87 21.25
CA ARG A 145 2.41 2.40 21.26
C ARG A 145 2.54 0.93 20.91
N TYR A 146 1.66 0.09 21.45
CA TYR A 146 1.76 -1.37 21.32
C TYR A 146 0.62 -1.95 20.49
N GLN A 147 0.90 -3.00 19.74
CA GLN A 147 -0.10 -3.78 19.01
C GLN A 147 0.15 -5.28 19.15
N LEU A 148 -0.94 -6.01 19.39
CA LEU A 148 -0.97 -7.45 19.12
C LEU A 148 -1.36 -7.66 17.67
N THR A 149 -0.50 -8.32 16.92
CA THR A 149 -0.73 -8.57 15.49
C THR A 149 -1.40 -9.93 15.26
N SER A 150 -1.18 -10.91 16.13
CA SER A 150 -1.84 -12.22 16.08
C SER A 150 -3.09 -12.31 16.97
N HIS A 151 -3.91 -13.36 16.77
CA HIS A 151 -5.08 -13.66 17.59
C HIS A 151 -4.72 -14.52 18.82
N LEU A 152 -3.89 -13.97 19.72
CA LEU A 152 -3.55 -14.66 20.97
C LEU A 152 -4.80 -14.87 21.83
N GLN A 153 -4.93 -16.05 22.44
CA GLN A 153 -6.03 -16.35 23.38
C GLN A 153 -5.95 -15.48 24.63
N GLU A 154 -4.74 -15.10 25.02
CA GLU A 154 -4.45 -14.38 26.27
C GLU A 154 -4.45 -12.86 26.13
N ARG A 155 -5.28 -12.30 25.25
CA ARG A 155 -5.41 -10.84 25.03
C ARG A 155 -5.62 -10.04 26.31
N GLU A 156 -6.21 -10.67 27.32
CA GLU A 156 -6.45 -10.08 28.64
C GLU A 156 -5.17 -9.78 29.42
N LEU A 157 -4.07 -10.50 29.18
CA LEU A 157 -2.77 -10.27 29.85
C LEU A 157 -2.21 -8.87 29.56
N LEU A 158 -2.61 -8.26 28.44
CA LEU A 158 -2.18 -6.92 28.02
C LEU A 158 -3.28 -5.86 28.21
N SER A 159 -4.43 -6.22 28.78
CA SER A 159 -5.62 -5.36 28.86
C SER A 159 -5.41 -4.01 29.56
N LYS A 160 -4.46 -3.92 30.50
CA LYS A 160 -4.18 -2.68 31.25
C LYS A 160 -3.62 -1.54 30.40
N GLU A 161 -3.04 -1.85 29.25
CA GLU A 161 -2.37 -0.87 28.38
C GLU A 161 -3.18 -0.51 27.13
N ASN A 162 -4.38 -1.09 26.96
CA ASN A 162 -5.21 -0.93 25.76
C ASN A 162 -4.42 -1.05 24.44
N PRO A 163 -3.68 -2.16 24.22
CA PRO A 163 -2.93 -2.35 22.98
C PRO A 163 -3.89 -2.28 21.78
N LEU A 164 -3.37 -1.81 20.64
CA LEU A 164 -4.15 -1.83 19.42
C LEU A 164 -4.59 -3.26 19.11
N LYS A 165 -5.86 -3.42 18.79
CA LYS A 165 -6.44 -4.70 18.43
C LYS A 165 -5.84 -5.19 17.12
N SER A 166 -5.55 -6.49 17.08
CA SER A 166 -5.16 -7.19 15.86
C SER A 166 -6.17 -6.96 14.74
N LYS A 167 -5.64 -6.83 13.53
CA LYS A 167 -6.39 -6.56 12.29
C LYS A 167 -6.79 -7.85 11.56
N VAL A 168 -6.62 -8.99 12.23
CA VAL A 168 -7.05 -10.32 11.79
C VAL A 168 -8.50 -10.37 11.31
N LEU A 169 -9.40 -9.60 11.95
CA LEU A 169 -10.82 -9.57 11.56
C LEU A 169 -11.03 -8.89 10.20
N THR A 170 -10.25 -7.86 9.87
CA THR A 170 -10.32 -7.21 8.55
C THR A 170 -9.88 -8.17 7.45
N VAL A 171 -8.78 -8.90 7.66
CA VAL A 171 -8.30 -9.90 6.70
C VAL A 171 -9.31 -11.04 6.54
N LYS A 172 -9.91 -11.50 7.65
CA LYS A 172 -11.03 -12.45 7.63
C LYS A 172 -12.20 -11.93 6.80
N ASP A 173 -12.63 -10.68 6.99
CA ASP A 173 -13.75 -10.10 6.25
C ASP A 173 -13.44 -9.96 4.75
N PHE A 174 -12.18 -9.71 4.39
CA PHE A 174 -11.72 -9.75 2.99
C PHE A 174 -11.86 -11.13 2.37
N LEU A 175 -11.40 -12.18 3.07
CA LEU A 175 -11.55 -13.57 2.63
C LEU A 175 -13.03 -13.95 2.50
N VAL A 176 -13.86 -13.66 3.50
CA VAL A 176 -15.31 -13.93 3.46
C VAL A 176 -15.97 -13.21 2.27
N SER A 177 -15.63 -11.94 2.04
CA SER A 177 -16.17 -11.19 0.91
C SER A 177 -15.76 -11.77 -0.44
N ALA A 178 -14.52 -12.25 -0.57
CA ALA A 178 -14.01 -12.83 -1.80
C ALA A 178 -14.66 -14.20 -2.07
N GLU A 179 -14.73 -15.06 -1.04
CA GLU A 179 -15.41 -16.37 -1.09
C GLU A 179 -16.86 -16.23 -1.56
N ASP A 180 -17.59 -15.26 -0.99
CA ASP A 180 -18.97 -14.93 -1.37
C ASP A 180 -19.11 -14.53 -2.85
N LYS A 181 -18.19 -13.71 -3.36
CA LYS A 181 -18.15 -13.31 -4.77
C LYS A 181 -17.85 -14.51 -5.65
N TYR A 182 -16.87 -15.33 -5.29
CA TYR A 182 -16.51 -16.52 -6.06
C TYR A 182 -17.61 -17.58 -6.07
N LYS A 183 -18.38 -17.72 -4.98
CA LYS A 183 -19.54 -18.63 -4.92
C LYS A 183 -20.63 -18.29 -5.93
N VAL A 184 -20.83 -17.02 -6.23
CA VAL A 184 -21.75 -16.58 -7.28
C VAL A 184 -21.10 -16.74 -8.64
N TYR A 185 -19.84 -16.30 -8.79
CA TYR A 185 -19.06 -16.38 -10.02
C TYR A 185 -19.00 -17.78 -10.62
N THR A 186 -18.68 -18.81 -9.82
CA THR A 186 -18.51 -20.20 -10.29
C THR A 186 -19.81 -20.91 -10.67
N ARG A 187 -20.97 -20.26 -10.55
CA ARG A 187 -22.24 -20.81 -11.07
C ARG A 187 -22.29 -20.89 -12.60
N SER A 188 -21.44 -20.13 -13.29
CA SER A 188 -21.25 -20.25 -14.73
C SER A 188 -20.21 -21.34 -15.02
N GLU A 189 -20.55 -22.28 -15.90
CA GLU A 189 -19.62 -23.35 -16.34
C GLU A 189 -18.32 -22.77 -16.92
N ALA A 190 -18.39 -21.62 -17.60
CA ALA A 190 -17.23 -20.98 -18.21
C ALA A 190 -16.17 -20.49 -17.20
N TYR A 191 -16.52 -20.44 -15.91
CA TYR A 191 -15.71 -19.85 -14.84
C TYR A 191 -15.26 -20.85 -13.77
N GLN A 192 -15.71 -22.10 -13.82
CA GLN A 192 -15.42 -23.10 -12.79
C GLN A 192 -13.92 -23.43 -12.68
N ASP A 193 -13.23 -23.44 -13.81
CA ASP A 193 -11.81 -23.81 -13.90
C ASP A 193 -10.84 -22.63 -13.70
N ASP A 194 -11.34 -21.41 -13.54
CA ASP A 194 -10.50 -20.23 -13.38
C ASP A 194 -9.85 -20.21 -12.00
N PHE A 195 -8.54 -19.96 -11.91
CA PHE A 195 -7.90 -19.68 -10.62
C PHE A 195 -8.46 -18.40 -9.98
N ARG A 196 -8.64 -18.37 -8.67
CA ARG A 196 -9.36 -17.31 -7.95
C ARG A 196 -8.42 -16.69 -6.92
N PHE A 197 -8.02 -15.46 -7.19
CA PHE A 197 -7.00 -14.77 -6.40
C PHE A 197 -7.61 -13.62 -5.61
N LEU A 198 -7.32 -13.58 -4.31
CA LEU A 198 -7.54 -12.39 -3.51
C LEU A 198 -6.27 -11.54 -3.49
N PHE A 199 -6.33 -10.31 -3.99
CA PHE A 199 -5.30 -9.31 -3.81
C PHE A 199 -5.65 -8.42 -2.62
N ILE A 200 -4.78 -8.39 -1.61
CA ILE A 200 -4.86 -7.48 -0.47
C ILE A 200 -3.78 -6.41 -0.67
N VAL A 201 -4.21 -5.20 -1.04
CA VAL A 201 -3.33 -4.03 -1.11
C VAL A 201 -3.29 -3.36 0.26
N TRP A 202 -2.13 -3.43 0.88
CA TRP A 202 -1.88 -2.91 2.22
C TRP A 202 -0.87 -1.76 2.16
N ASP A 203 -0.57 -1.17 3.31
CA ASP A 203 0.54 -0.24 3.43
C ASP A 203 1.86 -1.00 3.69
N ASP A 204 2.86 -0.31 4.24
CA ASP A 204 4.17 -0.90 4.44
C ASP A 204 4.19 -2.01 5.50
N HIS A 205 3.15 -2.09 6.35
CA HIS A 205 3.04 -3.01 7.48
C HIS A 205 2.35 -4.32 7.10
N ALA A 206 2.81 -4.96 6.02
CA ALA A 206 2.23 -6.19 5.51
C ALA A 206 2.32 -7.38 6.49
N ASN A 207 3.17 -7.30 7.51
CA ASN A 207 3.26 -8.26 8.60
C ASN A 207 1.91 -8.46 9.30
N GLU A 208 1.05 -7.44 9.35
CA GLU A 208 -0.31 -7.57 9.90
C GLU A 208 -1.16 -8.56 9.09
N VAL A 209 -1.05 -8.51 7.76
CA VAL A 209 -1.76 -9.41 6.85
C VAL A 209 -1.14 -10.80 6.90
N ILE A 210 0.19 -10.89 6.87
CA ILE A 210 0.89 -12.17 6.95
C ILE A 210 0.59 -12.87 8.28
N ALA A 211 0.66 -12.16 9.41
CA ALA A 211 0.31 -12.72 10.71
C ALA A 211 -1.14 -13.23 10.73
N ALA A 212 -2.08 -12.47 10.15
CA ALA A 212 -3.46 -12.90 10.09
C ALA A 212 -3.68 -14.18 9.25
N LEU A 213 -2.87 -14.40 8.22
CA LEU A 213 -3.00 -15.58 7.35
C LEU A 213 -2.19 -16.78 7.86
N LEU A 214 -0.96 -16.55 8.31
CA LEU A 214 0.08 -17.58 8.47
C LEU A 214 0.62 -17.74 9.89
N ASN A 215 0.15 -16.98 10.89
CA ASN A 215 0.61 -17.19 12.25
C ASN A 215 0.36 -18.66 12.68
N PRO A 216 1.38 -19.42 13.12
CA PRO A 216 1.21 -20.84 13.42
C PRO A 216 0.16 -21.15 14.50
N ALA A 217 -0.08 -20.21 15.41
CA ALA A 217 -1.02 -20.38 16.52
C ALA A 217 -2.48 -20.13 16.14
N ASN A 218 -2.74 -19.28 15.14
CA ASN A 218 -4.09 -18.79 14.88
C ASN A 218 -4.37 -18.32 13.44
N GLY A 219 -3.44 -18.43 12.50
CA GLY A 219 -3.58 -17.91 11.14
C GLY A 219 -4.79 -18.48 10.40
N LEU A 220 -5.46 -17.65 9.61
CA LEU A 220 -6.68 -18.01 8.87
C LEU A 220 -6.47 -19.14 7.85
N LEU A 221 -5.24 -19.34 7.40
CA LEU A 221 -4.85 -20.37 6.42
C LEU A 221 -3.92 -21.43 7.06
N THR A 222 -4.07 -21.67 8.36
CA THR A 222 -3.36 -22.73 9.08
C THR A 222 -4.35 -23.70 9.72
N GLU A 223 -3.85 -24.85 10.18
CA GLU A 223 -4.66 -25.85 10.90
C GLU A 223 -5.26 -25.30 12.21
N ASN A 224 -4.63 -24.29 12.80
CA ASN A 224 -5.03 -23.68 14.07
C ASN A 224 -5.86 -22.40 13.88
N THR A 225 -6.50 -22.21 12.74
CA THR A 225 -7.32 -21.03 12.42
C THR A 225 -8.27 -20.63 13.55
N PHE A 226 -8.33 -19.33 13.88
CA PHE A 226 -9.30 -18.81 14.87
C PHE A 226 -10.75 -18.74 14.32
N TRP A 227 -10.95 -19.10 13.05
CA TRP A 227 -12.26 -19.06 12.39
C TRP A 227 -12.65 -20.44 11.89
N ASP A 228 -13.40 -21.21 12.68
CA ASP A 228 -13.74 -22.63 12.36
C ASP A 228 -14.53 -22.83 11.04
N LYS A 229 -15.08 -21.76 10.46
CA LYS A 229 -15.82 -21.79 9.18
C LYS A 229 -14.96 -21.41 7.96
N SER A 230 -13.63 -21.55 8.04
CA SER A 230 -12.63 -20.88 7.18
C SER A 230 -11.98 -21.71 6.06
N SER A 231 -12.59 -22.78 5.53
CA SER A 231 -11.88 -23.53 4.48
C SER A 231 -11.57 -22.66 3.25
N PHE A 232 -12.35 -21.61 2.97
CA PHE A 232 -12.13 -20.66 1.87
C PHE A 232 -11.79 -21.37 0.53
N GLU A 233 -12.46 -22.48 0.26
CA GLU A 233 -12.17 -23.41 -0.86
C GLU A 233 -12.28 -22.74 -2.23
N LEU A 234 -12.98 -21.60 -2.31
CA LEU A 234 -13.12 -20.84 -3.54
C LEU A 234 -12.00 -19.82 -3.75
N ILE A 235 -11.06 -19.69 -2.82
CA ILE A 235 -9.88 -18.83 -2.95
C ILE A 235 -8.66 -19.72 -3.10
N ASP A 236 -7.98 -19.63 -4.24
CA ASP A 236 -6.83 -20.50 -4.51
C ASP A 236 -5.52 -19.92 -3.95
N GLY A 237 -5.43 -18.60 -3.77
CA GLY A 237 -4.28 -17.97 -3.12
C GLY A 237 -4.48 -16.47 -2.87
N VAL A 238 -3.63 -15.91 -2.01
CA VAL A 238 -3.69 -14.51 -1.59
C VAL A 238 -2.40 -13.79 -1.97
N PHE A 239 -2.52 -12.69 -2.70
CA PHE A 239 -1.43 -11.77 -3.02
C PHE A 239 -1.46 -10.56 -2.10
N ILE A 240 -0.33 -10.17 -1.53
CA ILE A 240 -0.21 -9.09 -0.56
C ILE A 240 0.73 -8.03 -1.12
N VAL A 241 0.15 -6.88 -1.46
CA VAL A 241 0.83 -5.79 -2.16
C VAL A 241 1.07 -4.63 -1.19
N ARG A 242 2.33 -4.35 -0.86
CA ARG A 242 2.76 -3.23 0.01
C ARG A 242 2.79 -1.92 -0.78
N HIS A 243 1.64 -1.25 -0.96
CA HIS A 243 1.58 -0.11 -1.91
C HIS A 243 0.77 1.11 -1.47
N LEU A 244 -0.11 1.01 -0.47
CA LEU A 244 -0.94 2.17 -0.08
C LEU A 244 -0.10 3.36 0.43
N HIS A 245 1.03 3.08 1.07
CA HIS A 245 1.98 4.12 1.47
C HIS A 245 2.59 4.86 0.27
N GLN A 246 2.81 4.18 -0.87
CA GLN A 246 3.34 4.79 -2.09
C GLN A 246 2.34 5.77 -2.70
N PHE A 247 1.05 5.40 -2.72
CA PHE A 247 -0.01 6.33 -3.14
C PHE A 247 -0.06 7.56 -2.26
N ARG A 248 -0.08 7.37 -0.94
CA ARG A 248 -0.10 8.49 0.00
C ARG A 248 1.09 9.40 -0.22
N ARG A 249 2.30 8.85 -0.31
CA ARG A 249 3.52 9.63 -0.55
C ARG A 249 3.43 10.42 -1.85
N SER A 250 3.03 9.79 -2.95
CA SER A 250 2.90 10.44 -4.25
C SER A 250 1.86 11.57 -4.27
N ILE A 251 0.68 11.34 -3.67
CA ILE A 251 -0.39 12.34 -3.53
C ILE A 251 0.09 13.59 -2.78
N HIS A 252 0.98 13.40 -1.79
CA HIS A 252 1.58 14.48 -1.00
C HIS A 252 2.91 15.01 -1.59
N GLY A 253 3.27 14.63 -2.82
CA GLY A 253 4.51 15.08 -3.46
C GLY A 253 5.80 14.59 -2.79
N ARG A 254 5.72 13.53 -1.97
CA ARG A 254 6.87 12.86 -1.36
C ARG A 254 7.47 11.86 -2.34
N GLU A 255 8.78 11.64 -2.21
CA GLU A 255 9.50 10.63 -2.99
C GLU A 255 9.00 9.22 -2.66
N PHE A 256 8.95 8.36 -3.66
CA PHE A 256 8.64 6.95 -3.49
C PHE A 256 9.73 6.21 -2.69
N LEU A 257 9.37 5.05 -2.15
CA LEU A 257 10.30 4.13 -1.47
C LEU A 257 10.58 2.89 -2.33
N ASN A 258 11.60 2.11 -1.97
CA ASN A 258 11.86 0.76 -2.49
C ASN A 258 12.03 0.70 -4.02
N ASP A 259 12.75 1.65 -4.61
CA ASP A 259 12.95 1.81 -6.06
C ASP A 259 11.67 1.96 -6.90
N VAL A 260 10.53 2.29 -6.27
CA VAL A 260 9.33 2.68 -7.00
C VAL A 260 9.59 4.01 -7.68
N THR A 261 9.29 4.09 -8.98
CA THR A 261 9.46 5.32 -9.79
C THR A 261 8.13 5.86 -10.29
N HIS A 262 7.05 5.10 -10.13
CA HIS A 262 5.74 5.43 -10.64
C HIS A 262 4.64 4.95 -9.68
N ALA A 263 3.60 5.77 -9.44
CA ALA A 263 2.57 5.49 -8.43
C ALA A 263 1.81 4.17 -8.67
N PHE A 264 1.69 3.72 -9.92
CA PHE A 264 1.06 2.45 -10.30
C PHE A 264 2.06 1.37 -10.75
N GLN A 265 3.30 1.44 -10.26
CA GLN A 265 4.30 0.39 -10.43
C GLN A 265 4.17 -0.62 -9.29
N MET A 266 3.52 -1.76 -9.56
CA MET A 266 3.38 -2.82 -8.57
C MET A 266 4.68 -3.60 -8.34
N LEU A 267 5.49 -3.78 -9.39
CA LEU A 267 6.70 -4.62 -9.33
C LEU A 267 7.92 -3.77 -8.97
N THR A 268 8.65 -4.20 -7.95
CA THR A 268 9.93 -3.60 -7.55
C THR A 268 11.02 -4.67 -7.46
N ARG A 269 12.28 -4.25 -7.53
CA ARG A 269 13.42 -5.17 -7.35
C ARG A 269 13.72 -5.45 -5.87
N GLN A 270 13.32 -4.56 -4.98
CA GLN A 270 13.68 -4.62 -3.57
C GLN A 270 12.65 -5.38 -2.73
N VAL A 271 11.37 -5.22 -3.05
CA VAL A 271 10.26 -5.80 -2.28
C VAL A 271 9.30 -6.50 -3.25
N PRO A 272 9.29 -7.84 -3.27
CA PRO A 272 8.36 -8.60 -4.10
C PRO A 272 6.94 -8.51 -3.54
N VAL A 273 5.94 -8.82 -4.37
CA VAL A 273 4.60 -9.09 -3.84
C VAL A 273 4.65 -10.40 -3.04
N ALA A 274 4.06 -10.45 -1.86
CA ALA A 274 3.98 -11.72 -1.13
C ALA A 274 2.80 -12.55 -1.64
N PHE A 275 3.02 -13.83 -1.89
CA PHE A 275 1.99 -14.78 -2.24
C PHE A 275 1.86 -15.83 -1.14
N VAL A 276 0.64 -16.04 -0.67
CA VAL A 276 0.29 -17.08 0.30
C VAL A 276 -0.64 -18.07 -0.39
N GLN A 277 -0.18 -19.32 -0.52
CA GLN A 277 -0.99 -20.42 -1.03
C GLN A 277 -2.06 -20.78 0.01
N ASN A 278 -3.35 -20.82 -0.40
CA ASN A 278 -4.38 -21.38 0.45
C ASN A 278 -4.23 -22.92 0.47
N PRO A 279 -4.06 -23.58 1.64
CA PRO A 279 -3.94 -25.03 1.70
C PRO A 279 -5.20 -25.78 1.23
N ASN A 280 -6.37 -25.13 1.30
CA ASN A 280 -7.65 -25.68 0.82
C ASN A 280 -8.00 -25.27 -0.62
N GLY A 281 -7.17 -24.41 -1.22
CA GLY A 281 -7.32 -23.95 -2.60
C GLY A 281 -6.57 -24.84 -3.58
N ARG A 282 -6.75 -24.59 -4.89
CA ARG A 282 -5.93 -25.26 -5.90
C ARG A 282 -4.51 -24.72 -5.88
N LYS A 283 -3.54 -25.60 -6.13
CA LYS A 283 -2.14 -25.20 -6.28
C LYS A 283 -1.95 -24.31 -7.51
N ILE A 284 -1.37 -23.13 -7.29
CA ILE A 284 -1.16 -22.14 -8.35
C ILE A 284 0.15 -22.43 -9.12
N PRO A 285 0.14 -22.42 -10.46
CA PRO A 285 1.35 -22.47 -11.27
C PRO A 285 2.32 -21.34 -10.94
N LYS A 286 3.62 -21.65 -10.84
CA LYS A 286 4.67 -20.68 -10.47
C LYS A 286 4.75 -19.52 -11.45
N GLU A 287 4.48 -19.75 -12.72
CA GLU A 287 4.51 -18.75 -13.78
C GLU A 287 3.45 -17.66 -13.54
N LEU A 288 2.27 -18.02 -13.03
CA LEU A 288 1.24 -17.05 -12.66
C LEU A 288 1.69 -16.19 -11.47
N ILE A 289 2.25 -16.82 -10.42
CA ILE A 289 2.78 -16.12 -9.25
C ILE A 289 3.87 -15.13 -9.68
N GLN A 290 4.83 -15.59 -10.48
CA GLN A 290 5.93 -14.79 -11.02
C GLN A 290 5.47 -13.69 -11.99
N GLY A 291 4.38 -13.90 -12.73
CA GLY A 291 3.78 -12.86 -13.58
C GLY A 291 3.34 -11.62 -12.79
N PHE A 292 2.85 -11.82 -11.56
CA PHE A 292 2.56 -10.73 -10.64
C PHE A 292 3.79 -10.26 -9.84
N GLY A 293 5.00 -10.70 -10.22
CA GLY A 293 6.26 -10.43 -9.50
C GLY A 293 6.16 -10.79 -8.03
N ALA A 294 5.44 -11.87 -7.74
CA ALA A 294 5.26 -12.36 -6.39
C ALA A 294 6.23 -13.49 -6.07
N GLU A 295 6.53 -13.63 -4.79
CA GLU A 295 7.26 -14.76 -4.22
C GLU A 295 6.35 -15.50 -3.25
N GLU A 296 6.50 -16.82 -3.18
CA GLU A 296 5.72 -17.64 -2.25
C GLU A 296 6.29 -17.48 -0.84
N PHE A 297 5.43 -17.18 0.12
CA PHE A 297 5.77 -17.03 1.54
C PHE A 297 5.10 -18.13 2.34
N ASP A 298 5.89 -18.76 3.19
CA ASP A 298 5.42 -19.60 4.28
C ASP A 298 5.84 -19.00 5.63
N ALA A 299 5.34 -19.58 6.72
CA ALA A 299 5.63 -19.09 8.07
C ALA A 299 7.12 -19.11 8.45
N SER A 300 7.95 -19.88 7.74
CA SER A 300 9.36 -20.12 8.03
C SER A 300 10.36 -19.41 7.09
N SER A 301 9.92 -18.96 5.91
CA SER A 301 10.83 -18.60 4.79
C SER A 301 10.98 -17.09 4.50
N SER A 302 10.34 -16.19 5.26
CA SER A 302 10.40 -14.77 4.93
C SER A 302 11.78 -14.15 5.22
N VAL A 303 12.54 -13.86 4.15
CA VAL A 303 13.84 -13.15 4.20
C VAL A 303 13.65 -11.67 4.57
N VAL A 304 12.48 -11.10 4.22
CA VAL A 304 12.13 -9.71 4.48
C VAL A 304 11.39 -9.59 5.81
N SER A 305 11.92 -8.76 6.71
CA SER A 305 11.39 -8.56 8.08
C SER A 305 9.92 -8.19 8.12
N GLU A 306 9.47 -7.39 7.17
CA GLU A 306 8.11 -6.85 7.10
C GLU A 306 7.09 -7.86 6.60
N TYR A 307 7.55 -9.01 6.12
CA TYR A 307 6.70 -10.16 5.79
C TYR A 307 6.76 -11.25 6.85
N LYS A 308 7.43 -11.04 7.99
CA LYS A 308 7.37 -11.98 9.11
C LYS A 308 6.01 -11.89 9.80
N ALA A 309 5.39 -13.04 10.06
CA ALA A 309 4.22 -13.12 10.92
C ALA A 309 4.62 -12.70 12.35
N THR A 310 4.31 -11.48 12.75
CA THR A 310 4.57 -11.00 14.11
C THR A 310 3.43 -11.37 15.05
N ASP A 311 3.73 -11.43 16.34
CA ASP A 311 2.77 -11.57 17.43
C ASP A 311 2.53 -10.23 18.12
N TRP A 312 3.60 -9.45 18.30
CA TRP A 312 3.58 -8.16 19.00
C TRP A 312 4.48 -7.14 18.31
N VAL A 313 4.08 -5.87 18.33
CA VAL A 313 4.82 -4.73 17.77
C VAL A 313 4.79 -3.57 18.75
N ASP A 314 5.95 -2.92 18.95
CA ASP A 314 6.06 -1.58 19.53
C ASP A 314 6.39 -0.56 18.42
N TRP A 315 5.39 0.26 18.11
CA TRP A 315 5.45 1.32 17.11
C TRP A 315 6.44 2.42 17.48
N GLY A 316 6.65 2.65 18.78
CA GLY A 316 7.57 3.67 19.31
C GLY A 316 9.04 3.27 19.12
N SER A 317 9.42 2.05 19.55
CA SER A 317 10.80 1.56 19.42
C SER A 317 11.12 0.89 18.09
N GLY A 318 10.12 0.51 17.30
CA GLY A 318 10.33 -0.23 16.05
C GLY A 318 10.80 -1.66 16.32
N LEU A 319 10.46 -2.22 17.48
CA LEU A 319 10.67 -3.62 17.79
C LEU A 319 9.41 -4.42 17.48
N ALA A 320 9.61 -5.66 17.09
CA ALA A 320 8.53 -6.63 16.98
C ALA A 320 9.01 -8.00 17.47
N VAL A 321 8.05 -8.83 17.85
CA VAL A 321 8.27 -10.21 18.27
C VAL A 321 7.50 -11.13 17.34
N ALA A 322 8.11 -12.25 17.00
CA ALA A 322 7.46 -13.37 16.29
C ALA A 322 7.83 -14.68 16.98
N GLY A 323 6.97 -15.69 16.86
CA GLY A 323 7.24 -17.03 17.38
C GLY A 323 6.80 -17.22 18.84
N LEU A 324 5.85 -16.42 19.32
CA LEU A 324 5.38 -16.51 20.71
C LEU A 324 4.79 -17.90 21.02
N SER A 325 4.24 -18.59 20.01
CA SER A 325 3.75 -19.96 20.10
C SER A 325 4.82 -21.01 20.45
N CYS A 326 6.10 -20.70 20.26
CA CYS A 326 7.20 -21.60 20.63
C CYS A 326 7.62 -21.45 22.09
N VAL A 327 7.06 -20.48 22.80
CA VAL A 327 7.26 -20.28 24.24
C VAL A 327 6.05 -20.84 24.99
N PRO A 328 6.24 -21.57 26.11
CA PRO A 328 5.13 -21.99 26.97
C PRO A 328 4.26 -20.80 27.35
N MET A 329 2.95 -21.01 27.28
CA MET A 329 1.94 -19.95 27.39
C MET A 329 2.06 -19.17 28.70
N GLU A 330 2.35 -19.87 29.80
CA GLU A 330 2.55 -19.29 31.13
C GLU A 330 3.70 -18.27 31.23
N TYR A 331 4.57 -18.16 30.22
CA TYR A 331 5.69 -17.22 30.18
C TYR A 331 5.52 -16.10 29.15
N HIS A 332 4.41 -16.07 28.39
CA HIS A 332 4.18 -15.06 27.35
C HIS A 332 4.20 -13.64 27.92
N LYS A 333 3.67 -13.46 29.14
CA LYS A 333 3.68 -12.16 29.80
C LYS A 333 5.11 -11.68 30.09
N GLU A 334 5.95 -12.54 30.67
CA GLU A 334 7.34 -12.20 30.97
C GLU A 334 8.15 -11.87 29.72
N VAL A 335 7.90 -12.58 28.60
CA VAL A 335 8.49 -12.24 27.31
C VAL A 335 8.13 -10.81 26.90
N LEU A 336 6.84 -10.46 26.98
CA LEU A 336 6.37 -9.14 26.59
C LEU A 336 6.83 -8.04 27.56
N ASP A 337 6.93 -8.34 28.86
CA ASP A 337 7.46 -7.42 29.87
C ASP A 337 8.93 -7.09 29.59
N VAL A 338 9.77 -8.08 29.26
CA VAL A 338 11.17 -7.86 28.82
C VAL A 338 11.21 -6.93 27.60
N MET A 339 10.35 -7.18 26.61
CA MET A 339 10.33 -6.37 25.39
C MET A 339 9.93 -4.92 25.66
N LYS A 340 8.94 -4.70 26.54
CA LYS A 340 8.51 -3.36 26.96
C LYS A 340 9.60 -2.64 27.72
N ASP A 341 10.20 -3.28 28.72
CA ASP A 341 11.25 -2.70 29.56
C ASP A 341 12.42 -2.19 28.70
N VAL A 342 12.86 -2.98 27.72
CA VAL A 342 13.95 -2.58 26.82
C VAL A 342 13.51 -1.41 25.92
N SER A 343 12.24 -1.41 25.50
CA SER A 343 11.69 -0.40 24.59
C SER A 343 11.40 0.96 25.25
N ASP A 344 10.99 1.00 26.52
CA ASP A 344 10.60 2.22 27.25
C ASP A 344 11.76 3.22 27.40
N HIS A 345 12.99 2.75 27.24
CA HIS A 345 14.20 3.57 27.22
C HIS A 345 14.44 4.29 25.88
N GLN A 346 13.53 4.16 24.89
CA GLN A 346 13.61 4.83 23.59
C GLN A 346 12.66 6.03 23.50
N GLY A 347 13.14 7.12 22.90
CA GLY A 347 12.28 8.24 22.53
C GLY A 347 11.28 7.85 21.42
N GLU A 348 10.14 8.52 21.38
CA GLU A 348 9.06 8.25 20.42
C GLU A 348 9.48 8.48 18.96
N ARG A 349 9.05 7.58 18.06
CA ARG A 349 9.24 7.72 16.62
C ARG A 349 8.27 8.79 16.09
N LYS A 350 8.79 9.79 15.36
CA LYS A 350 7.98 10.90 14.84
C LYS A 350 7.18 10.55 13.58
N GLU A 351 7.60 9.55 12.81
CA GLU A 351 6.91 9.12 11.59
C GLU A 351 6.93 7.58 11.46
N ILE A 352 5.76 7.00 11.15
CA ILE A 352 5.52 5.54 11.07
C ILE A 352 5.18 5.16 9.61
N ASP A 353 5.69 5.93 8.65
CA ASP A 353 5.41 5.70 7.23
C ASP A 353 6.08 4.42 6.69
N CYS A 354 7.13 3.94 7.37
CA CYS A 354 7.90 2.76 6.98
C CYS A 354 7.96 1.70 8.11
N ALA A 355 7.74 0.45 7.72
CA ALA A 355 7.72 -0.75 8.57
C ALA A 355 9.13 -1.29 8.86
N ASN A 356 10.10 -0.42 9.18
CA ASN A 356 11.47 -0.83 9.50
C ASN A 356 11.58 -1.42 10.92
N PHE A 357 11.01 -2.61 11.13
CA PHE A 357 11.04 -3.30 12.42
C PHE A 357 12.28 -4.19 12.56
N THR A 358 12.84 -4.20 13.77
CA THR A 358 13.67 -5.34 14.17
C THR A 358 12.75 -6.39 14.76
N VAL A 359 12.57 -7.48 14.02
CA VAL A 359 11.77 -8.63 14.46
C VAL A 359 12.66 -9.62 15.20
N ILE A 360 12.41 -9.79 16.49
CA ILE A 360 13.04 -10.83 17.32
C ILE A 360 12.23 -12.12 17.14
N ASN A 361 12.88 -13.16 16.61
CA ASN A 361 12.28 -14.47 16.44
C ASN A 361 12.58 -15.32 17.68
N LEU A 362 11.51 -15.70 18.38
CA LEU A 362 11.62 -16.47 19.62
C LEU A 362 11.92 -17.94 19.37
N ASP A 363 11.58 -18.50 18.22
CA ASP A 363 11.80 -19.92 17.89
C ASP A 363 13.25 -20.32 18.11
N ARG A 364 14.21 -19.49 17.64
CA ARG A 364 15.64 -19.76 17.81
C ARG A 364 16.07 -19.75 19.26
N ILE A 365 15.62 -18.75 20.02
CA ILE A 365 15.96 -18.60 21.44
C ILE A 365 15.33 -19.75 22.23
N ALA A 366 14.08 -20.10 21.93
CA ALA A 366 13.34 -21.17 22.59
C ALA A 366 13.97 -22.55 22.35
N ILE A 367 14.39 -22.84 21.11
CA ILE A 367 15.05 -24.11 20.76
C ILE A 367 16.36 -24.30 21.53
N GLU A 368 17.17 -23.24 21.67
CA GLU A 368 18.46 -23.32 22.41
C GLU A 368 18.27 -23.61 23.90
N HIS A 369 17.13 -23.20 24.46
CA HIS A 369 16.80 -23.34 25.89
C HIS A 369 15.79 -24.47 26.16
N MET A 370 15.57 -25.34 25.18
CA MET A 370 14.79 -26.56 25.34
C MET A 370 15.74 -27.75 25.46
N LYS A 371 15.80 -28.38 26.65
CA LYS A 371 16.63 -29.57 26.92
C LYS A 371 15.76 -30.69 27.45
N ASP A 372 15.79 -31.85 26.80
CA ASP A 372 15.00 -33.02 27.20
C ASP A 372 13.49 -32.71 27.38
N ASN A 373 12.94 -31.84 26.51
CA ASN A 373 11.58 -31.29 26.59
C ASN A 373 11.28 -30.43 27.83
N VAL A 374 12.30 -29.96 28.53
CA VAL A 374 12.19 -28.99 29.62
C VAL A 374 12.64 -27.62 29.11
N PHE A 375 11.79 -26.62 29.29
CA PHE A 375 12.06 -25.23 28.92
C PHE A 375 12.76 -24.51 30.08
N ASP A 376 14.03 -24.10 29.86
CA ASP A 376 14.78 -23.32 30.83
C ASP A 376 14.38 -21.84 30.75
N LYS A 377 13.32 -21.49 31.49
CA LYS A 377 12.74 -20.14 31.51
C LYS A 377 13.76 -19.06 31.84
N ASP A 378 14.59 -19.28 32.86
CA ASP A 378 15.47 -18.23 33.38
C ASP A 378 16.59 -17.92 32.37
N GLN A 379 17.21 -18.95 31.79
CA GLN A 379 18.22 -18.76 30.74
C GLN A 379 17.61 -18.17 29.47
N PHE A 380 16.38 -18.58 29.11
CA PHE A 380 15.64 -18.01 27.99
C PHE A 380 15.41 -16.51 28.15
N LEU A 381 14.90 -16.06 29.32
CA LEU A 381 14.61 -14.64 29.55
C LEU A 381 15.87 -13.79 29.59
N ILE A 382 16.98 -14.31 30.13
CA ILE A 382 18.30 -13.65 30.07
C ILE A 382 18.73 -13.44 28.62
N HIS A 383 18.70 -14.50 27.80
CA HIS A 383 19.09 -14.43 26.39
C HIS A 383 18.17 -13.49 25.60
N LEU A 384 16.86 -13.54 25.83
CA LEU A 384 15.89 -12.64 25.20
C LEU A 384 16.20 -11.17 25.52
N ASN A 385 16.47 -10.84 26.78
CA ASN A 385 16.79 -9.47 27.19
C ASN A 385 18.06 -8.95 26.51
N GLU A 386 19.10 -9.78 26.39
CA GLU A 386 20.33 -9.42 25.68
C GLU A 386 20.07 -9.14 24.20
N VAL A 387 19.33 -10.02 23.52
CA VAL A 387 18.96 -9.87 22.10
C VAL A 387 18.09 -8.63 21.89
N ALA A 388 17.13 -8.37 22.78
CA ALA A 388 16.29 -7.18 22.74
C ALA A 388 17.12 -5.90 22.91
N ALA A 389 18.04 -5.86 23.89
CA ALA A 389 18.89 -4.72 24.12
C ALA A 389 19.82 -4.42 22.92
N ILE A 390 20.35 -5.45 22.26
CA ILE A 390 21.13 -5.30 21.02
C ILE A 390 20.24 -4.73 19.90
N SER A 391 19.05 -5.31 19.72
CA SER A 391 18.09 -4.92 18.68
C SER A 391 17.70 -3.44 18.78
N VAL A 392 17.47 -2.97 20.01
CA VAL A 392 17.17 -1.55 20.28
C VAL A 392 18.33 -0.63 19.92
N ARG A 393 19.57 -1.00 20.25
CA ARG A 393 20.75 -0.21 19.87
C ARG A 393 20.88 -0.12 18.35
N MET A 394 20.66 -1.23 17.64
CA MET A 394 20.69 -1.26 16.18
C MET A 394 19.60 -0.37 15.57
N GLN A 395 18.38 -0.43 16.09
CA GLN A 395 17.26 0.42 15.65
C GLN A 395 17.56 1.91 15.84
N LYS A 396 18.10 2.29 17.00
CA LYS A 396 18.50 3.67 17.27
C LYS A 396 19.55 4.15 16.26
N SER A 397 20.56 3.33 15.96
CA SER A 397 21.57 3.64 14.96
C SER A 397 20.97 3.79 13.56
N ALA A 398 20.09 2.89 13.13
CA ALA A 398 19.43 2.96 11.83
C ALA A 398 18.59 4.25 11.68
N ARG A 399 17.83 4.62 12.72
CA ARG A 399 17.04 5.86 12.76
C ARG A 399 17.90 7.11 12.63
N LEU A 400 19.05 7.15 13.30
CA LEU A 400 19.97 8.29 13.20
C LEU A 400 20.55 8.42 11.78
N MET A 401 20.80 7.29 11.10
CA MET A 401 21.25 7.32 9.70
C MET A 401 20.13 7.79 8.76
N GLU A 402 18.90 7.29 8.94
CA GLU A 402 17.72 7.69 8.17
C GLU A 402 17.43 9.19 8.33
N GLN A 403 17.39 9.70 9.56
CA GLN A 403 17.17 11.12 9.83
C GLN A 403 18.26 11.99 9.17
N LYS A 404 19.52 11.58 9.25
CA LYS A 404 20.62 12.31 8.61
C LYS A 404 20.45 12.35 7.09
N GLN A 405 20.03 11.26 6.46
CA GLN A 405 19.75 11.23 5.01
C GLN A 405 18.58 12.15 4.62
N ILE A 406 17.53 12.20 5.44
CA ILE A 406 16.41 13.12 5.24
C ILE A 406 16.89 14.56 5.34
N ASP A 407 17.61 14.90 6.41
CA ASP A 407 18.13 16.26 6.64
C ASP A 407 19.07 16.70 5.51
N ASP A 408 19.95 15.81 5.04
CA ASP A 408 20.84 16.06 3.90
C ASP A 408 20.05 16.28 2.60
N THR A 409 18.97 15.53 2.39
CA THR A 409 18.09 15.66 1.20
C THR A 409 17.31 16.97 1.25
N GLU A 410 16.73 17.32 2.40
CA GLU A 410 16.07 18.61 2.59
C GLU A 410 17.03 19.78 2.40
N LYS A 411 18.24 19.68 2.94
CA LYS A 411 19.28 20.69 2.77
C LYS A 411 19.60 20.89 1.29
N LYS A 412 19.82 19.82 0.52
CA LYS A 412 20.03 19.87 -0.93
C LYS A 412 18.85 20.51 -1.66
N LYS A 413 17.61 20.17 -1.28
CA LYS A 413 16.40 20.80 -1.85
C LYS A 413 16.36 22.30 -1.57
N ARG A 414 16.67 22.74 -0.34
CA ARG A 414 16.73 24.17 0.03
C ARG A 414 17.84 24.90 -0.70
N GLU A 415 19.02 24.30 -0.84
CA GLU A 415 20.15 24.87 -1.59
C GLU A 415 19.81 25.01 -3.08
N TYR A 416 19.18 23.99 -3.68
CA TYR A 416 18.72 24.03 -5.06
C TYR A 416 17.67 25.13 -5.29
N LEU A 417 16.65 25.21 -4.43
CA LEU A 417 15.63 26.26 -4.49
C LEU A 417 16.23 27.65 -4.25
N GLY A 418 17.17 27.77 -3.31
CA GLY A 418 17.91 29.00 -3.03
C GLY A 418 18.74 29.46 -4.24
N GLY A 419 19.40 28.52 -4.93
CA GLY A 419 20.13 28.76 -6.18
C GLY A 419 19.22 29.26 -7.29
N LEU A 420 18.05 28.62 -7.50
CA LEU A 420 17.06 29.07 -8.48
C LEU A 420 16.54 30.48 -8.18
N ILE A 421 16.31 30.82 -6.91
CA ILE A 421 15.90 32.18 -6.51
C ILE A 421 17.05 33.18 -6.74
N ALA A 422 18.29 32.81 -6.46
CA ALA A 422 19.46 33.66 -6.68
C ALA A 422 19.70 33.91 -8.19
N ASP A 423 19.52 32.89 -9.03
CA ASP A 423 19.65 33.01 -10.48
C ASP A 423 18.49 33.79 -11.09
N ALA A 424 17.26 33.64 -10.59
CA ALA A 424 16.13 34.49 -10.95
C ALA A 424 16.36 35.98 -10.60
N ARG A 425 17.19 36.27 -9.57
CA ARG A 425 17.61 37.64 -9.22
C ARG A 425 18.79 38.15 -10.08
N LYS A 426 19.55 37.25 -10.72
CA LYS A 426 20.69 37.58 -11.60
C LYS A 426 20.33 37.73 -13.06
N VAL A 427 19.12 37.33 -13.48
CA VAL A 427 18.57 37.79 -14.75
C VAL A 427 18.61 39.33 -14.70
N PRO A 428 19.38 40.00 -15.59
CA PRO A 428 19.42 41.44 -15.60
C PRO A 428 17.99 41.94 -15.63
N ARG A 429 17.61 42.80 -14.68
CA ARG A 429 16.41 43.63 -14.82
C ARG A 429 16.64 44.65 -15.95
N GLU A 430 17.09 44.20 -17.11
CA GLU A 430 17.03 44.96 -18.34
C GLU A 430 15.59 44.83 -18.85
N ASN A 431 14.78 45.80 -18.45
CA ASN A 431 13.53 46.18 -19.10
C ASN A 431 12.40 45.15 -19.15
N VAL A 432 12.12 44.47 -18.03
CA VAL A 432 10.72 44.15 -17.66
C VAL A 432 10.29 45.07 -16.51
N LEU A 433 10.52 46.37 -16.70
CA LEU A 433 9.50 47.32 -16.30
C LEU A 433 8.30 47.00 -17.20
N VAL A 434 7.36 46.20 -16.68
CA VAL A 434 5.96 46.39 -17.07
C VAL A 434 5.66 47.84 -16.71
N SER A 435 5.92 48.70 -17.68
CA SER A 435 5.57 50.09 -17.63
C SER A 435 4.07 50.08 -17.34
N THR A 436 3.69 50.58 -16.18
CA THR A 436 2.32 50.97 -15.85
C THR A 436 1.89 52.20 -16.69
N ARG A 437 2.49 52.44 -17.87
CA ARG A 437 1.84 53.24 -18.90
C ARG A 437 0.54 52.55 -19.21
N LYS A 438 -0.56 53.19 -18.81
CA LYS A 438 -1.89 52.93 -19.34
C LYS A 438 -1.74 52.76 -20.85
N LYS A 439 -1.90 51.53 -21.36
CA LYS A 439 -1.86 51.29 -22.81
C LYS A 439 -2.87 52.21 -23.46
N GLY A 440 -2.46 52.88 -24.54
CA GLY A 440 -3.39 53.67 -25.32
C GLY A 440 -4.56 52.79 -25.76
N ARG A 441 -5.79 53.29 -25.66
CA ARG A 441 -7.02 52.59 -26.09
C ARG A 441 -6.92 51.95 -27.49
N ASN A 442 -6.01 52.42 -28.33
CA ASN A 442 -5.81 51.97 -29.70
C ASN A 442 -4.65 50.97 -29.92
N GLU A 443 -3.93 50.56 -28.88
CA GLU A 443 -2.87 49.55 -28.96
C GLU A 443 -3.44 48.13 -28.93
N LEU A 444 -2.68 47.12 -29.39
CA LEU A 444 -3.11 45.71 -29.39
C LEU A 444 -3.26 45.13 -27.97
N CYS A 445 -4.28 44.29 -27.78
CA CYS A 445 -4.65 43.68 -26.50
C CYS A 445 -3.73 42.52 -26.11
N PHE A 446 -3.51 42.35 -24.80
CA PHE A 446 -2.57 41.35 -24.24
C PHE A 446 -3.12 39.92 -24.20
N CYS A 447 -4.43 39.73 -24.32
CA CYS A 447 -5.02 38.39 -24.30
C CYS A 447 -4.77 37.59 -25.58
N GLY A 448 -3.97 38.12 -26.51
CA GLY A 448 -3.64 37.45 -27.78
C GLY A 448 -4.73 37.52 -28.85
N SER A 449 -5.82 38.28 -28.63
CA SER A 449 -6.95 38.35 -29.58
C SER A 449 -6.68 39.06 -30.90
N GLY A 450 -5.51 39.71 -31.06
CA GLY A 450 -5.19 40.52 -32.24
C GLY A 450 -5.99 41.82 -32.38
N LEU A 451 -6.90 42.13 -31.44
CA LEU A 451 -7.74 43.34 -31.46
C LEU A 451 -7.14 44.48 -30.61
N LYS A 452 -7.56 45.72 -30.89
CA LYS A 452 -7.21 46.89 -30.07
C LYS A 452 -7.79 46.76 -28.66
N TYR A 453 -7.04 47.17 -27.63
CA TYR A 453 -7.36 47.03 -26.21
C TYR A 453 -8.77 47.52 -25.86
N LYS A 454 -9.19 48.67 -26.41
CA LYS A 454 -10.54 49.22 -26.20
C LYS A 454 -11.69 48.35 -26.72
N ARG A 455 -11.44 47.48 -27.70
CA ARG A 455 -12.46 46.62 -28.31
C ARG A 455 -12.49 45.22 -27.70
N CYS A 456 -11.51 44.87 -26.86
CA CYS A 456 -11.37 43.52 -26.31
C CYS A 456 -11.66 43.49 -24.80
N CYS A 457 -10.81 44.10 -23.99
CA CYS A 457 -10.84 43.94 -22.52
C CYS A 457 -11.25 45.21 -21.76
N LEU A 458 -11.53 46.31 -22.48
CA LEU A 458 -11.99 47.57 -21.88
C LEU A 458 -13.52 47.76 -21.99
N LYS A 459 -14.27 46.66 -22.14
CA LYS A 459 -15.73 46.67 -22.17
C LYS A 459 -16.28 46.70 -20.76
#